data_AF-A0A954WD15-F1
#
_entry.id   AF-A0A954WD15-F1
#
_cell.length_a   1.000
_cell.length_b   1.000
_cell.length_c   1.000
_cell.angle_alpha   90.00
_cell.angle_beta   90.00
_cell.angle_gamma   90.00
#
_symmetry.space_group_name_H-M   'P 1'
#
loop_
_entity.id
_entity.type
_entity.pdbx_description
1 polymer ?
#
loop_
_entity_poly.entity_id
_entity_poly.type
_entity_poly.pdbx_seq_one_letter_code
_entity_poly.pdbx_strand_id
1 'polypeptide(L)'
;MKSLKLAIVLVVGCASLIRAADVPETSITLEQAREIGRTKSRFLKEPEASPSATQEIPTPNVAYFQQSAAAVLKRSCLACHGPDRSEGRLRVDELNPNLLTGPDVERWREIYNVLSNSEMPPEDEPEYALADDDRGGIVDWLSVELNKASVMRRNSKEHSSFRRMTRYEYNYALQDLLGLPWSLANKLPPETASDDGFQNSSELLQMSAMQFETYREIGLQA
;
A
#
# COMPACT_ATOMS: atom_id res chain seq x y z
N MET A 1 -70.70 -10.41 -64.41
CA MET A 1 -71.13 -9.03 -64.07
C MET A 1 -70.64 -8.72 -62.67
N LYS A 2 -69.92 -7.61 -62.52
CA LYS A 2 -69.16 -7.19 -61.34
C LYS A 2 -70.08 -6.71 -60.21
N SER A 3 -69.70 -7.01 -58.97
CA SER A 3 -69.98 -6.15 -57.81
C SER A 3 -68.84 -6.30 -56.80
N LEU A 4 -67.88 -5.38 -56.91
CA LEU A 4 -66.74 -5.23 -56.02
C LEU A 4 -67.23 -4.52 -54.74
N LYS A 5 -67.22 -5.18 -53.60
CA LYS A 5 -67.42 -4.53 -52.29
C LYS A 5 -66.05 -4.36 -51.62
N LEU A 6 -65.64 -3.11 -51.49
CA LEU A 6 -64.46 -2.68 -50.76
C LEU A 6 -64.74 -2.82 -49.26
N ALA A 7 -64.02 -3.71 -48.57
CA ALA A 7 -64.08 -3.82 -47.11
C ALA A 7 -62.76 -3.30 -46.53
N ILE A 8 -62.87 -2.20 -45.80
CA ILE A 8 -61.77 -1.51 -45.12
C ILE A 8 -61.30 -2.36 -43.95
N VAL A 9 -59.98 -2.56 -43.89
CA VAL A 9 -59.25 -3.27 -42.85
C VAL A 9 -59.25 -2.45 -41.56
N LEU A 10 -59.65 -3.07 -40.43
CA LEU A 10 -59.36 -2.56 -39.09
C LEU A 10 -58.39 -3.55 -38.42
N VAL A 11 -57.08 -3.30 -38.53
CA VAL A 11 -56.08 -4.01 -37.73
C VAL A 11 -56.17 -3.46 -36.31
N VAL A 12 -56.75 -4.24 -35.40
CA VAL A 12 -56.70 -3.98 -33.96
C VAL A 12 -55.25 -4.20 -33.53
N GLY A 13 -54.50 -3.10 -33.41
CA GLY A 13 -53.17 -3.11 -32.82
C GLY A 13 -53.27 -3.55 -31.36
N CYS A 14 -52.69 -4.71 -31.06
CA CYS A 14 -52.52 -5.18 -29.69
C CYS A 14 -51.47 -4.28 -29.02
N ALA A 15 -51.91 -3.17 -28.43
CA ALA A 15 -51.08 -2.36 -27.55
C ALA A 15 -50.92 -3.12 -26.23
N SER A 16 -49.93 -4.00 -26.17
CA SER A 16 -49.45 -4.54 -24.90
C SER A 16 -48.82 -3.40 -24.12
N LEU A 17 -49.60 -2.76 -23.27
CA LEU A 17 -49.10 -1.86 -22.24
C LEU A 17 -48.18 -2.69 -21.33
N ILE A 18 -46.87 -2.56 -21.53
CA ILE A 18 -45.88 -2.97 -20.54
C ILE A 18 -46.13 -2.05 -19.35
N ARG A 19 -46.89 -2.54 -18.38
CA ARG A 19 -47.02 -1.89 -17.08
C ARG A 19 -45.63 -2.00 -16.44
N ALA A 20 -44.89 -0.89 -16.41
CA ALA A 20 -43.77 -0.76 -15.49
C ALA A 20 -44.34 -1.07 -14.11
N ALA A 21 -43.94 -2.19 -13.53
CA ALA A 21 -44.23 -2.45 -12.13
C ALA A 21 -43.52 -1.34 -11.36
N ASP A 22 -44.29 -0.52 -10.64
CA ASP A 22 -43.74 0.39 -9.65
C ASP A 22 -42.87 -0.45 -8.70
N VAL A 23 -41.56 -0.37 -8.86
CA VAL A 23 -40.63 -0.84 -7.83
C VAL A 23 -40.86 0.14 -6.68
N PRO A 24 -41.36 -0.31 -5.52
CA PRO A 24 -41.55 0.59 -4.41
C PRO A 24 -40.17 1.11 -4.02
N GLU A 25 -39.90 2.39 -4.31
CA GLU A 25 -38.77 3.11 -3.71
C GLU A 25 -39.07 3.21 -2.21
N THR A 26 -38.71 2.17 -1.47
CA THR A 26 -38.64 2.25 -0.02
C THR A 26 -37.45 3.13 0.30
N SER A 27 -37.69 4.44 0.39
CA SER A 27 -36.72 5.41 0.87
C SER A 27 -36.40 5.06 2.32
N ILE A 28 -35.29 4.32 2.52
CA ILE A 28 -34.78 4.03 3.85
C ILE A 28 -34.27 5.32 4.50
N THR A 29 -34.45 5.45 5.80
CA THR A 29 -33.89 6.60 6.53
C THR A 29 -32.36 6.49 6.60
N LEU A 30 -31.66 7.62 6.80
CA LEU A 30 -30.21 7.62 6.95
C LEU A 30 -29.73 6.70 8.09
N GLU A 31 -30.49 6.63 9.19
CA GLU A 31 -30.20 5.72 10.29
C GLU A 31 -30.32 4.26 9.87
N GLN A 32 -31.37 3.91 9.11
CA GLN A 32 -31.54 2.56 8.58
C GLN A 32 -30.43 2.20 7.59
N ALA A 33 -30.03 3.11 6.71
CA ALA A 33 -28.91 2.91 5.79
C ALA A 33 -27.58 2.69 6.53
N ARG A 34 -27.31 3.48 7.58
CA ARG A 34 -26.13 3.30 8.44
C ARG A 34 -26.12 1.95 9.12
N GLU A 35 -27.26 1.50 9.64
CA GLU A 35 -27.37 0.21 10.30
C GLU A 35 -27.20 -0.97 9.31
N ILE A 36 -27.78 -0.86 8.12
CA ILE A 36 -27.56 -1.84 7.03
C ILE A 36 -26.07 -1.87 6.64
N GLY A 37 -25.42 -0.71 6.49
CA GLY A 37 -23.99 -0.62 6.22
C GLY A 37 -23.15 -1.25 7.33
N ARG A 38 -23.45 -0.94 8.59
CA ARG A 38 -22.78 -1.47 9.78
C ARG A 38 -22.89 -3.00 9.84
N THR A 39 -24.10 -3.54 9.64
CA THR A 39 -24.36 -4.99 9.67
C THR A 39 -23.80 -5.72 8.45
N LYS A 40 -23.53 -5.04 7.34
CA LYS A 40 -22.86 -5.61 6.16
C LYS A 40 -21.35 -5.42 6.17
N SER A 41 -20.83 -4.52 7.00
CA SER A 41 -19.41 -4.20 7.10
C SER A 41 -18.59 -5.46 7.39
N ARG A 42 -17.73 -5.83 6.44
CA ARG A 42 -16.72 -6.87 6.64
C ARG A 42 -15.80 -6.50 7.80
N PHE A 43 -15.43 -5.24 7.94
CA PHE A 43 -14.54 -4.74 9.00
C PHE A 43 -15.07 -5.02 10.41
N LEU A 44 -16.40 -4.98 10.61
CA LEU A 44 -17.02 -5.28 11.91
C LEU A 44 -17.31 -6.77 12.12
N LYS A 45 -17.26 -7.58 11.06
CA LYS A 45 -17.49 -9.03 11.08
C LYS A 45 -16.21 -9.83 11.17
N GLU A 46 -15.13 -9.31 10.61
CA GLU A 46 -13.80 -9.79 10.93
C GLU A 46 -13.70 -9.64 12.46
N PRO A 47 -13.50 -10.72 13.23
CA PRO A 47 -13.13 -10.55 14.63
C PRO A 47 -11.94 -9.59 14.59
N GLU A 48 -12.01 -8.47 15.33
CA GLU A 48 -10.89 -7.54 15.49
C GLU A 48 -9.64 -8.38 15.44
N ALA A 49 -8.82 -8.22 14.39
CA ALA A 49 -7.71 -9.13 14.13
C ALA A 49 -7.00 -9.32 15.46
N SER A 50 -7.30 -10.45 16.11
CA SER A 50 -7.13 -10.56 17.56
C SER A 50 -5.67 -10.30 17.76
N PRO A 51 -5.22 -9.25 18.47
CA PRO A 51 -3.88 -8.68 18.33
C PRO A 51 -2.89 -9.83 18.30
N SER A 52 -2.50 -10.21 17.07
CA SER A 52 -2.16 -11.62 16.84
C SER A 52 -0.70 -11.72 17.14
N ALA A 53 -0.45 -12.31 18.30
CA ALA A 53 0.84 -12.68 18.83
C ALA A 53 1.88 -11.54 18.84
N THR A 54 2.03 -10.99 20.04
CA THR A 54 3.23 -10.30 20.53
C THR A 54 3.25 -8.79 20.25
N GLN A 55 2.53 -8.05 21.10
CA GLN A 55 2.86 -6.66 21.47
C GLN A 55 4.18 -6.56 22.26
N GLU A 56 5.13 -7.49 22.07
CA GLU A 56 6.49 -7.26 22.57
C GLU A 56 7.22 -6.47 21.49
N ILE A 57 7.84 -5.37 21.91
CA ILE A 57 8.75 -4.62 21.07
C ILE A 57 9.81 -5.63 20.59
N PRO A 58 9.91 -5.93 19.27
CA PRO A 58 10.87 -6.89 18.79
C PRO A 58 12.27 -6.43 19.21
N THR A 59 13.10 -7.37 19.63
CA THR A 59 14.47 -7.06 20.08
C THR A 59 15.45 -7.23 18.91
N PRO A 60 16.44 -6.32 18.79
CA PRO A 60 17.41 -6.40 17.72
C PRO A 60 18.37 -7.57 17.97
N ASN A 61 18.67 -8.36 16.94
CA ASN A 61 19.63 -9.47 17.03
C ASN A 61 21.07 -8.97 16.85
N VAL A 62 21.53 -8.17 17.82
CA VAL A 62 22.93 -7.66 17.86
C VAL A 62 23.92 -8.79 18.14
N ALA A 63 23.49 -9.86 18.80
CA ALA A 63 24.35 -11.00 19.12
C ALA A 63 24.86 -11.71 17.86
N TYR A 64 23.99 -11.93 16.88
CA TYR A 64 24.39 -12.51 15.59
C TYR A 64 25.41 -11.62 14.86
N PHE A 65 25.21 -10.30 14.89
CA PHE A 65 26.18 -9.38 14.32
C PHE A 65 27.56 -9.57 14.94
N GLN A 66 27.65 -9.59 16.27
CA GLN A 66 28.90 -9.73 17.00
C GLN A 66 29.59 -11.08 16.77
N GLN A 67 28.82 -12.16 16.66
CA GLN A 67 29.34 -13.53 16.53
C GLN A 67 29.69 -13.91 15.11
N SER A 68 29.02 -13.34 14.11
CA SER A 68 29.11 -13.79 12.72
C SER A 68 29.35 -12.62 11.76
N ALA A 69 28.39 -11.70 11.61
CA ALA A 69 28.45 -10.68 10.55
C ALA A 69 29.66 -9.74 10.68
N ALA A 70 30.07 -9.37 11.90
CA ALA A 70 31.20 -8.47 12.12
C ALA A 70 32.52 -9.05 11.61
N ALA A 71 32.74 -10.37 11.75
CA ALA A 71 33.94 -11.02 11.26
C ALA A 71 33.98 -11.04 9.72
N VAL A 72 32.83 -11.26 9.09
CA VAL A 72 32.66 -11.23 7.63
C VAL A 72 32.91 -9.82 7.08
N LEU A 73 32.31 -8.79 7.67
CA LEU A 73 32.51 -7.40 7.25
C LEU A 73 33.97 -6.98 7.43
N LYS A 74 34.62 -7.42 8.52
CA LYS A 74 36.02 -7.12 8.77
C LYS A 74 36.95 -7.70 7.69
N ARG A 75 36.70 -8.93 7.24
CA ARG A 75 37.57 -9.59 6.25
C ARG A 75 37.29 -9.17 4.81
N SER A 76 36.03 -8.92 4.46
CA SER A 76 35.61 -8.73 3.05
C SER A 76 35.21 -7.29 2.70
N CYS A 77 34.98 -6.42 3.69
CA CYS A 77 34.47 -5.06 3.43
C CYS A 77 35.40 -3.96 3.98
N LEU A 78 36.11 -4.22 5.07
CA LEU A 78 36.87 -3.18 5.80
C LEU A 78 37.99 -2.54 4.97
N ALA A 79 38.60 -3.27 4.03
CA ALA A 79 39.69 -2.75 3.21
C ALA A 79 39.26 -1.56 2.32
N CYS A 80 38.01 -1.58 1.84
CA CYS A 80 37.47 -0.55 0.94
C CYS A 80 36.50 0.42 1.64
N HIS A 81 35.88 0.00 2.75
CA HIS A 81 34.90 0.76 3.52
C HIS A 81 35.31 0.93 4.99
N GLY A 82 36.59 1.17 5.26
CA GLY A 82 37.19 1.34 6.59
C GLY A 82 37.87 2.69 6.80
N PRO A 83 38.70 2.83 7.86
CA PRO A 83 39.35 4.09 8.19
C PRO A 83 40.35 4.57 7.13
N ASP A 84 41.01 3.65 6.44
CA ASP A 84 42.03 3.97 5.43
C ASP A 84 41.40 4.33 4.07
N ARG A 85 40.25 3.72 3.74
CA ARG A 85 39.51 3.96 2.50
C ARG A 85 38.01 3.90 2.78
N SER A 86 37.24 4.89 2.31
CA SER A 86 35.79 4.95 2.47
C SER A 86 35.10 5.13 1.11
N GLU A 87 35.12 4.05 0.31
CA GLU A 87 34.38 4.00 -0.95
C GLU A 87 32.88 4.15 -0.69
N GLY A 88 32.18 4.86 -1.57
CA GLY A 88 30.76 5.16 -1.39
C GLY A 88 30.43 6.04 -0.17
N ARG A 89 31.43 6.60 0.53
CA ARG A 89 31.27 7.27 1.85
C ARG A 89 30.68 6.34 2.91
N LEU A 90 30.93 5.04 2.80
CA LEU A 90 30.53 4.03 3.77
C LEU A 90 31.71 3.67 4.69
N ARG A 91 31.43 3.54 5.99
CA ARG A 91 32.36 3.12 7.04
C ARG A 91 31.77 1.96 7.82
N VAL A 92 32.10 0.73 7.42
CA VAL A 92 31.50 -0.49 8.00
C VAL A 92 31.93 -0.70 9.46
N ASP A 93 33.05 -0.14 9.87
CA ASP A 93 33.58 -0.20 11.23
C ASP A 93 32.86 0.73 12.21
N GLU A 94 32.14 1.74 11.71
CA GLU A 94 31.38 2.70 12.52
C GLU A 94 29.88 2.38 12.58
N LEU A 95 29.42 1.34 11.86
CA LEU A 95 28.00 1.01 11.79
C LEU A 95 27.45 0.52 13.12
N ASN A 96 26.35 1.12 13.55
CA ASN A 96 25.58 0.64 14.68
C ASN A 96 24.77 -0.62 14.27
N PRO A 97 24.98 -1.78 14.91
CA PRO A 97 24.29 -3.03 14.55
C PRO A 97 22.83 -3.11 15.03
N ASN A 98 22.32 -2.08 15.72
CA ASN A 98 20.92 -1.98 16.09
C ASN A 98 20.10 -1.37 14.94
N LEU A 99 19.49 -2.22 14.11
CA LEU A 99 18.68 -1.81 12.97
C LEU A 99 17.27 -1.30 13.34
N LEU A 100 16.87 -1.44 14.60
CA LEU A 100 15.52 -1.06 15.05
C LEU A 100 15.46 0.41 15.44
N THR A 101 16.44 0.88 16.20
CA THR A 101 16.49 2.27 16.73
C THR A 101 17.83 2.96 16.51
N GLY A 102 18.81 2.30 15.90
CA GLY A 102 20.10 2.90 15.60
C GLY A 102 20.03 3.94 14.49
N PRO A 103 21.05 4.81 14.37
CA PRO A 103 21.09 5.87 13.37
C PRO A 103 21.41 5.38 11.94
N ASP A 104 21.86 4.13 11.78
CA ASP A 104 22.44 3.63 10.52
C ASP A 104 21.49 2.71 9.72
N VAL A 105 20.18 2.74 9.99
CA VAL A 105 19.21 1.83 9.35
C VAL A 105 19.22 1.94 7.82
N GLU A 106 19.30 3.15 7.28
CA GLU A 106 19.32 3.32 5.82
C GLU A 106 20.64 2.85 5.19
N ARG A 107 21.77 3.00 5.90
CA ARG A 107 23.05 2.41 5.45
C ARG A 107 22.98 0.89 5.43
N TRP A 108 22.34 0.28 6.43
CA TRP A 108 22.09 -1.16 6.44
C TRP A 108 21.17 -1.62 5.31
N ARG A 109 20.18 -0.80 4.93
CA ARG A 109 19.33 -1.06 3.77
C ARG A 109 20.13 -1.03 2.46
N GLU A 110 21.04 -0.08 2.31
CA GLU A 110 21.96 -0.03 1.15
C GLU A 110 22.83 -1.29 1.10
N ILE A 111 23.43 -1.69 2.24
CA ILE A 111 24.22 -2.93 2.35
C ILE A 111 23.38 -4.16 2.00
N TYR A 112 22.14 -4.23 2.49
CA TYR A 112 21.21 -5.31 2.14
C TYR A 112 20.99 -5.39 0.63
N ASN A 113 20.75 -4.26 -0.03
CA ASN A 113 20.50 -4.22 -1.47
C ASN A 113 21.72 -4.70 -2.27
N VAL A 114 22.91 -4.15 -2.02
CA VAL A 114 24.12 -4.50 -2.79
C VAL A 114 24.56 -5.95 -2.54
N LEU A 115 24.37 -6.48 -1.32
CA LEU A 115 24.67 -7.88 -1.02
C LEU A 115 23.64 -8.83 -1.64
N SER A 116 22.35 -8.48 -1.62
CA SER A 116 21.27 -9.28 -2.22
C SER A 116 21.41 -9.35 -3.74
N ASN A 117 21.91 -8.28 -4.37
CA ASN A 117 22.17 -8.22 -5.80
C ASN A 117 23.54 -8.82 -6.18
N SER A 118 24.34 -9.27 -5.21
CA SER A 118 25.72 -9.74 -5.42
C SER A 118 26.64 -8.72 -6.11
N GLU A 119 26.37 -7.43 -5.92
CA GLU A 119 27.18 -6.33 -6.46
C GLU A 119 28.48 -6.12 -5.66
N MET A 120 28.49 -6.56 -4.39
CA MET A 120 29.63 -6.45 -3.49
C MET A 120 30.04 -7.83 -2.96
N PRO A 121 31.34 -8.14 -2.84
CA PRO A 121 32.49 -7.40 -3.38
C PRO A 121 32.52 -7.42 -4.92
N PRO A 122 33.12 -6.40 -5.57
CA PRO A 122 33.17 -6.32 -7.03
C PRO A 122 34.13 -7.37 -7.62
N GLU A 123 33.89 -7.76 -8.88
CA GLU A 123 34.63 -8.84 -9.54
C GLU A 123 36.14 -8.55 -9.73
N ASP A 124 36.52 -7.28 -9.76
CA ASP A 124 37.91 -6.82 -9.88
C ASP A 124 38.70 -6.87 -8.56
N GLU A 125 38.05 -7.22 -7.45
CA GLU A 125 38.64 -7.34 -6.11
C GLU A 125 38.53 -8.78 -5.55
N PRO A 126 39.12 -9.80 -6.21
CA PRO A 126 38.93 -11.21 -5.87
C PRO A 126 39.52 -11.61 -4.51
N GLU A 127 40.45 -10.83 -3.96
CA GLU A 127 41.04 -11.06 -2.63
C GLU A 127 39.98 -10.95 -1.52
N TYR A 128 38.95 -10.13 -1.73
CA TYR A 128 37.91 -9.88 -0.75
C TYR A 128 36.64 -10.69 -0.98
N ALA A 129 36.65 -11.62 -1.95
CA ALA A 129 35.51 -12.41 -2.37
C ALA A 129 34.72 -12.98 -1.17
N LEU A 130 33.40 -12.83 -1.26
CA LEU A 130 32.48 -13.23 -0.20
C LEU A 130 31.82 -14.56 -0.57
N ALA A 131 32.04 -15.58 0.25
CA ALA A 131 31.40 -16.89 0.08
C ALA A 131 29.87 -16.79 0.17
N ASP A 132 29.16 -17.61 -0.59
CA ASP A 132 27.70 -17.57 -0.71
C ASP A 132 26.99 -17.79 0.64
N ASP A 133 27.52 -18.69 1.49
CA ASP A 133 26.96 -18.94 2.83
C ASP A 133 27.06 -17.70 3.73
N ASP A 134 28.19 -16.98 3.68
CA ASP A 134 28.38 -15.76 4.47
C ASP A 134 27.53 -14.60 3.94
N ARG A 135 27.40 -14.48 2.60
CA ARG A 135 26.50 -13.53 1.95
C ARG A 135 25.06 -13.79 2.36
N GLY A 136 24.58 -15.03 2.21
CA GLY A 136 23.24 -15.45 2.58
C GLY A 136 22.98 -15.21 4.06
N GLY A 137 23.92 -15.57 4.93
CA GLY A 137 23.81 -15.34 6.36
C GLY A 137 23.68 -13.87 6.75
N ILE A 138 24.34 -12.95 6.06
CA ILE A 138 24.17 -11.50 6.30
C ILE A 138 22.83 -11.01 5.73
N VAL A 139 22.49 -11.40 4.51
CA VAL A 139 21.25 -11.00 3.83
C VAL A 139 20.02 -11.43 4.64
N ASP A 140 20.02 -12.66 5.14
CA ASP A 140 18.93 -13.20 5.97
C ASP A 140 18.79 -12.44 7.29
N TRP A 141 19.91 -12.18 7.97
CA TRP A 141 19.92 -11.39 9.19
C TRP A 141 19.39 -9.96 8.94
N LEU A 142 19.89 -9.28 7.91
CA LEU A 142 19.43 -7.95 7.54
C LEU A 142 17.95 -7.94 7.18
N SER A 143 17.46 -8.92 6.42
CA SER A 143 16.05 -9.04 6.04
C SER A 143 15.14 -9.12 7.26
N VAL A 144 15.49 -9.99 8.23
CA VAL A 144 14.75 -10.16 9.49
C VAL A 144 14.77 -8.87 10.32
N GLU A 145 15.93 -8.25 10.50
CA GLU A 145 16.08 -7.06 11.32
C GLU A 145 15.42 -5.82 10.70
N LEU A 146 15.52 -5.63 9.38
CA LEU A 146 14.81 -4.58 8.64
C LEU A 146 13.29 -4.78 8.69
N ASN A 147 12.81 -6.03 8.66
CA ASN A 147 11.39 -6.33 8.84
C ASN A 147 10.91 -5.94 10.25
N LYS A 148 11.64 -6.34 11.30
CA LYS A 148 11.37 -5.92 12.69
C LYS A 148 11.32 -4.39 12.82
N ALA A 149 12.31 -3.70 12.25
CA ALA A 149 12.36 -2.23 12.25
C ALA A 149 11.14 -1.62 11.53
N SER A 150 10.73 -2.20 10.40
CA SER A 150 9.53 -1.78 9.67
C SER A 150 8.24 -1.99 10.47
N VAL A 151 8.10 -3.13 11.15
CA VAL A 151 6.97 -3.40 12.05
C VAL A 151 6.95 -2.40 13.20
N MET A 152 8.09 -2.14 13.84
CA MET A 152 8.19 -1.15 14.92
C MET A 152 7.81 0.26 14.47
N ARG A 153 8.27 0.70 13.30
CA ARG A 153 7.90 2.01 12.73
C ARG A 153 6.41 2.09 12.39
N ARG A 154 5.79 1.01 11.90
CA ARG A 154 4.34 0.98 11.67
C ARG A 154 3.53 1.00 12.97
N ASN A 155 4.08 0.43 14.03
CA ASN A 155 3.43 0.32 15.34
C ASN A 155 3.76 1.50 16.28
N SER A 156 4.72 2.36 15.93
CA SER A 156 4.99 3.57 16.70
C SER A 156 3.75 4.46 16.62
N LYS A 157 3.36 5.04 17.75
CA LYS A 157 2.20 5.95 17.83
C LYS A 157 2.47 7.30 17.15
N GLU A 158 3.59 7.45 16.45
CA GLU A 158 3.78 8.55 15.51
C GLU A 158 2.70 8.38 14.44
N HIS A 159 1.70 9.25 14.50
CA HIS A 159 0.55 9.15 13.62
C HIS A 159 1.03 9.04 12.17
N SER A 160 0.58 8.00 11.46
CA SER A 160 0.51 8.05 10.00
C SER A 160 -0.05 9.43 9.64
N SER A 161 0.68 10.19 8.83
CA SER A 161 0.20 11.52 8.43
C SER A 161 -1.21 11.37 7.87
N PHE A 162 -2.15 12.18 8.39
CA PHE A 162 -3.52 12.16 7.89
C PHE A 162 -3.47 12.45 6.39
N ARG A 163 -3.79 11.43 5.58
CA ARG A 163 -3.89 11.55 4.13
C ARG A 163 -5.33 11.43 3.70
N ARG A 164 -5.71 12.17 2.66
CA ARG A 164 -6.95 11.89 1.93
C ARG A 164 -6.79 10.64 1.06
N MET A 165 -7.91 10.01 0.70
CA MET A 165 -7.92 9.01 -0.36
C MET A 165 -7.56 9.68 -1.68
N THR A 166 -6.76 9.03 -2.51
CA THR A 166 -6.53 9.48 -3.89
C THR A 166 -7.83 9.50 -4.69
N ARG A 167 -7.84 10.21 -5.82
CA ARG A 167 -8.99 10.16 -6.75
C ARG A 167 -9.41 8.73 -7.12
N TYR A 168 -8.46 7.85 -7.42
CA TYR A 168 -8.77 6.48 -7.82
C TYR A 168 -9.23 5.62 -6.62
N GLU A 169 -8.60 5.77 -5.46
CA GLU A 169 -9.05 5.07 -4.23
C GLU A 169 -10.48 5.46 -3.86
N TYR A 170 -10.79 6.75 -3.90
CA TYR A 170 -12.15 7.23 -3.61
C TYR A 170 -13.16 6.76 -4.65
N ASN A 171 -12.77 6.72 -5.93
CA ASN A 171 -13.60 6.15 -6.99
C ASN A 171 -13.94 4.68 -6.70
N TYR A 172 -12.94 3.84 -6.45
CA TYR A 172 -13.15 2.42 -6.18
C TYR A 172 -13.98 2.22 -4.90
N ALA A 173 -13.73 3.00 -3.86
CA ALA A 173 -14.52 2.95 -2.64
C ALA A 173 -16.01 3.25 -2.89
N LEU A 174 -16.33 4.23 -3.74
CA LEU A 174 -17.72 4.52 -4.13
C LEU A 174 -18.32 3.43 -5.02
N GLN A 175 -17.56 2.90 -5.97
CA GLN A 175 -18.00 1.79 -6.84
C GLN A 175 -18.32 0.54 -6.02
N ASP A 176 -17.47 0.20 -5.07
CA ASP A 176 -17.66 -0.93 -4.16
C ASP A 176 -18.85 -0.72 -3.24
N LEU A 177 -19.04 0.50 -2.73
CA LEU A 177 -20.14 0.83 -1.82
C LEU A 177 -21.50 0.82 -2.53
N LEU A 178 -21.57 1.35 -3.76
CA LEU A 178 -22.80 1.54 -4.51
C LEU A 178 -23.09 0.40 -5.49
N GLY A 179 -22.10 -0.44 -5.81
CA GLY A 179 -22.21 -1.51 -6.80
C GLY A 179 -22.30 -1.00 -8.24
N LEU A 180 -21.82 0.22 -8.51
CA LEU A 180 -21.93 0.88 -9.82
C LEU A 180 -20.57 0.92 -10.52
N PRO A 181 -20.46 0.57 -11.81
CA PRO A 181 -19.17 0.55 -12.53
C PRO A 181 -18.75 1.93 -13.07
N TRP A 182 -19.43 3.01 -12.67
CA TRP A 182 -19.18 4.35 -13.20
C TRP A 182 -18.10 5.07 -12.44
N SER A 183 -17.39 5.97 -13.13
CA SER A 183 -16.41 6.81 -12.45
C SER A 183 -17.09 8.01 -11.80
N LEU A 184 -17.15 7.97 -10.46
CA LEU A 184 -17.86 8.93 -9.62
C LEU A 184 -16.94 10.05 -9.10
N ALA A 185 -15.62 9.81 -9.10
CA ALA A 185 -14.63 10.73 -8.54
C ALA A 185 -13.95 11.67 -9.57
N ASN A 186 -14.46 11.74 -10.80
CA ASN A 186 -13.82 12.48 -11.91
C ASN A 186 -13.62 13.98 -11.67
N LYS A 187 -14.42 14.58 -10.76
CA LYS A 187 -14.29 16.00 -10.38
C LYS A 187 -13.03 16.29 -9.56
N LEU A 188 -12.43 15.28 -8.94
CA LEU A 188 -11.18 15.46 -8.22
C LEU A 188 -10.01 15.61 -9.19
N PRO A 189 -9.05 16.50 -8.89
CA PRO A 189 -7.81 16.58 -9.66
C PRO A 189 -7.00 15.28 -9.53
N PRO A 190 -6.13 14.95 -10.51
CA PRO A 190 -5.18 13.86 -10.38
C PRO A 190 -4.12 14.16 -9.31
N GLU A 191 -3.52 13.10 -8.78
CA GLU A 191 -2.44 13.21 -7.79
C GLU A 191 -1.08 13.41 -8.45
N THR A 192 -0.20 14.13 -7.75
CA THR A 192 1.22 14.15 -8.09
C THR A 192 1.84 12.81 -7.69
N ALA A 193 2.68 12.23 -8.56
CA ALA A 193 3.48 11.07 -8.22
C ALA A 193 4.65 11.50 -7.32
N SER A 194 4.98 10.70 -6.30
CA SER A 194 6.22 10.85 -5.55
C SER A 194 7.45 10.60 -6.43
N ASP A 195 8.64 10.88 -5.89
CA ASP A 195 9.90 10.58 -6.56
C ASP A 195 10.02 9.09 -6.94
N ASP A 196 9.46 8.21 -6.10
CA ASP A 196 9.36 6.77 -6.33
C ASP A 196 8.22 6.36 -7.30
N GLY A 197 7.45 7.32 -7.82
CA GLY A 197 6.33 7.10 -8.74
C GLY A 197 4.99 6.75 -8.08
N PHE A 198 4.89 6.77 -6.75
CA PHE A 198 3.65 6.44 -6.04
C PHE A 198 2.70 7.64 -5.93
N GLN A 199 1.42 7.42 -6.21
CA GLN A 199 0.37 8.45 -6.07
C GLN A 199 -0.31 8.45 -4.69
N ASN A 200 -0.02 7.48 -3.84
CA ASN A 200 -0.64 7.28 -2.53
C ASN A 200 0.27 7.66 -1.33
N SER A 201 1.34 8.42 -1.58
CA SER A 201 2.23 8.89 -0.52
C SER A 201 1.49 9.81 0.45
N SER A 202 1.57 9.47 1.74
CA SER A 202 0.89 10.24 2.80
C SER A 202 1.51 11.62 3.03
N GLU A 203 2.74 11.85 2.56
CA GLU A 203 3.43 13.14 2.64
C GLU A 203 2.87 14.14 1.62
N LEU A 204 2.49 13.66 0.43
CA LEU A 204 2.00 14.48 -0.67
C LEU A 204 0.48 14.67 -0.65
N LEU A 205 -0.25 13.77 0.00
CA LEU A 205 -1.71 13.74 0.01
C LEU A 205 -2.33 14.55 1.15
N GLN A 206 -1.94 15.82 1.23
CA GLN A 206 -2.62 16.80 2.09
C GLN A 206 -3.99 17.17 1.50
N MET A 207 -4.89 17.64 2.37
CA MET A 207 -6.25 18.02 2.00
C MET A 207 -6.40 19.54 2.02
N SER A 208 -6.70 20.13 0.86
CA SER A 208 -7.14 21.52 0.78
C SER A 208 -8.65 21.67 1.05
N ALA A 209 -9.09 22.87 1.40
CA ALA A 209 -10.52 23.18 1.59
C ALA A 209 -11.35 22.87 0.32
N MET A 210 -10.84 23.23 -0.86
CA MET A 210 -11.48 22.95 -2.15
C MET A 210 -11.63 21.45 -2.42
N GLN A 211 -10.58 20.67 -2.13
CA GLN A 211 -10.64 19.22 -2.28
C GLN A 211 -11.68 18.64 -1.32
N PHE A 212 -11.67 19.04 -0.04
CA PHE A 212 -12.66 18.58 0.94
C PHE A 212 -14.10 18.87 0.50
N GLU A 213 -14.37 20.08 -0.01
CA GLU A 213 -15.67 20.44 -0.58
C GLU A 213 -16.04 19.51 -1.74
N THR A 214 -15.10 19.26 -2.65
CA THR A 214 -15.32 18.37 -3.80
C THR A 214 -15.62 16.92 -3.36
N TYR A 215 -14.87 16.36 -2.40
CA TYR A 215 -15.18 15.03 -1.83
C TYR A 215 -16.59 15.00 -1.24
N ARG A 216 -16.96 16.04 -0.49
CA ARG A 216 -18.28 16.14 0.13
C ARG A 216 -19.39 16.23 -0.91
N GLU A 217 -19.22 17.04 -1.96
CA GLU A 217 -20.20 17.16 -3.04
C GLU A 217 -20.39 15.84 -3.79
N ILE A 218 -19.31 15.14 -4.12
CA ILE A 218 -19.38 13.83 -4.76
C ILE A 218 -20.16 12.88 -3.85
N GLY A 219 -19.82 12.81 -2.56
CA GLY A 219 -20.51 11.95 -1.60
C GLY A 219 -21.98 12.29 -1.35
N LEU A 220 -22.40 13.53 -1.62
CA LEU A 220 -23.83 13.92 -1.55
C LEU A 220 -24.60 13.61 -2.85
N GLN A 221 -23.89 13.46 -3.97
CA GLN A 221 -24.47 13.17 -5.29
C GLN A 221 -24.49 11.69 -5.63
N ALA A 222 -23.70 10.87 -4.93
CA ALA A 222 -23.54 9.44 -5.12
C ALA A 222 -24.55 8.65 -4.27
#